data_AF-A0A445G169-F1
#
_entry.id   AF-A0A445G169-F1
#
_cell.length_a   1.000
_cell.length_b   1.000
_cell.length_c   1.000
_cell.angle_alpha   90.00
_cell.angle_beta   90.00
_cell.angle_gamma   90.00
#
_symmetry.space_group_name_H-M   'P 1'
#
loop_
_entity.id
_entity.type
_entity.pdbx_description
1 polymer ?
#
loop_
_entity_poly.entity_id
_entity_poly.type
_entity_poly.pdbx_seq_one_letter_code
_entity_poly.pdbx_strand_id
1 'polypeptide(L)'
;MAFWWPLLVLAFAYGICRFLLMLIPPKVPSIDVDTSDVLDDGNQAQENSFIYVPPRGTSQQSGKIVQCYEPATMKYLGYVPALTRDEVKDRVAKVRKAQKMWAKSSFKQRRLFLRILLKYIIKHQALICEISSRDTGKTMVDASLGEIMTTCEKINWLLSEGEQWLKPEYRSSGRSMLHKRAKVEFHPLGVIGAIVSWNYPFHNIFNPMLAAIFSGNGIVIKISEHASWSGCFYFRIIQSALAAIGAPEDLVEVITGFAETGEALVSSVDKVIFVGSPGVGKMGPPLVGKYDMGALCMHEHSEKLEGLVNDALDKGAEIVARGSFGHIGEDAVDQYFPPTVIVNVNHTMRLMQEEAFGPIMPIMKFSSDEEVVRLANESKYGLGCAVFSGNQSRAREIASQIHAGVAAVNDFASTYMCQSLPFGGVKHSGFGRFGGVEGLRACCLVKAVAEDRWWPFVKTKIPKPIQYPVAENGFEFQESLVEALYGIGIWDRLRALVNVLKMLTEQHPGGGGKRRND
;
A
#
# COMPACT_ATOMS: atom_id res chain seq x y z
N MET A 1 6.85 -55.39 -7.32
CA MET A 1 6.01 -54.69 -6.26
C MET A 1 6.88 -54.28 -5.07
N ALA A 2 8.33 -54.46 -5.11
CA ALA A 2 9.31 -54.23 -4.03
C ALA A 2 10.18 -53.01 -4.37
N PHE A 3 9.86 -52.37 -5.58
CA PHE A 3 10.73 -51.23 -5.96
C PHE A 3 10.05 -49.90 -5.58
N TRP A 4 8.70 -49.89 -5.24
CA TRP A 4 8.02 -48.60 -4.98
C TRP A 4 7.80 -48.42 -3.47
N TRP A 5 8.09 -49.41 -2.75
CA TRP A 5 7.78 -49.40 -1.30
C TRP A 5 8.82 -48.55 -0.54
N PRO A 6 10.08 -48.56 -0.96
CA PRO A 6 11.05 -47.67 -0.29
C PRO A 6 10.82 -46.20 -0.64
N LEU A 7 10.28 -45.92 -1.83
CA LEU A 7 9.99 -44.53 -2.24
C LEU A 7 8.72 -44.01 -1.55
N LEU A 8 7.80 -44.87 -1.29
CA LEU A 8 6.56 -44.47 -0.59
C LEU A 8 6.84 -44.25 0.90
N VAL A 9 7.72 -45.07 1.44
CA VAL A 9 8.09 -44.93 2.86
C VAL A 9 8.93 -43.65 3.04
N LEU A 10 9.76 -43.31 2.04
CA LEU A 10 10.55 -42.05 2.11
C LEU A 10 9.66 -40.83 1.92
N ALA A 11 8.69 -40.96 1.03
CA ALA A 11 7.75 -39.83 0.81
C ALA A 11 6.88 -39.61 2.06
N PHE A 12 6.44 -40.67 2.64
CA PHE A 12 5.61 -40.57 3.85
C PHE A 12 6.47 -40.04 5.02
N ALA A 13 7.70 -40.58 5.20
CA ALA A 13 8.64 -40.06 6.23
C ALA A 13 8.96 -38.57 5.98
N TYR A 14 9.14 -38.24 4.69
CA TYR A 14 9.36 -36.81 4.35
C TYR A 14 8.11 -35.99 4.68
N GLY A 15 6.87 -36.53 4.38
CA GLY A 15 5.62 -35.82 4.72
C GLY A 15 5.47 -35.64 6.23
N ILE A 16 5.85 -36.62 7.08
CA ILE A 16 5.72 -36.58 8.55
C ILE A 16 6.77 -35.61 9.12
N CYS A 17 8.00 -35.73 8.57
CA CYS A 17 9.05 -34.78 9.00
C CYS A 17 8.67 -33.34 8.67
N ARG A 18 8.12 -33.13 7.52
CA ARG A 18 7.68 -31.75 7.15
C ARG A 18 6.52 -31.32 8.04
N PHE A 19 5.69 -32.26 8.31
CA PHE A 19 4.54 -31.94 9.19
C PHE A 19 5.03 -31.67 10.62
N LEU A 20 5.98 -32.51 11.14
CA LEU A 20 6.51 -32.31 12.50
C LEU A 20 7.35 -31.04 12.56
N LEU A 21 8.19 -30.75 11.56
CA LEU A 21 8.96 -29.49 11.49
C LEU A 21 8.03 -28.27 11.35
N MET A 22 6.92 -28.50 10.74
CA MET A 22 5.87 -27.46 10.74
C MET A 22 5.37 -27.20 12.16
N LEU A 23 5.45 -28.12 13.05
CA LEU A 23 4.90 -27.97 14.41
C LEU A 23 5.94 -27.34 15.34
N ILE A 24 7.31 -27.24 14.91
CA ILE A 24 8.31 -26.55 15.75
C ILE A 24 8.39 -25.08 15.32
N PRO A 25 7.75 -24.14 16.05
CA PRO A 25 7.74 -22.74 15.63
C PRO A 25 9.17 -22.18 15.51
N PRO A 26 9.51 -21.65 14.36
CA PRO A 26 10.82 -20.99 14.25
C PRO A 26 11.14 -20.14 15.50
N LYS A 27 12.37 -20.43 16.06
CA LYS A 27 12.79 -19.57 17.19
C LYS A 27 12.83 -18.09 16.76
N VAL A 28 11.77 -17.43 17.07
CA VAL A 28 11.68 -15.99 16.72
C VAL A 28 12.07 -15.17 17.95
N PRO A 29 13.13 -14.35 17.82
CA PRO A 29 13.58 -13.53 18.97
C PRO A 29 12.49 -12.56 19.44
N SER A 30 12.52 -12.39 20.73
CA SER A 30 11.61 -11.37 21.29
C SER A 30 12.33 -10.01 21.38
N ILE A 31 11.55 -9.01 21.24
CA ILE A 31 12.19 -7.69 21.36
C ILE A 31 11.52 -6.94 22.53
N ASP A 32 12.37 -6.09 23.13
CA ASP A 32 11.85 -5.25 24.22
C ASP A 32 11.88 -3.76 23.81
N VAL A 33 10.71 -3.18 23.99
CA VAL A 33 10.62 -1.77 23.58
C VAL A 33 10.27 -0.93 24.81
N ASP A 34 11.09 0.11 25.02
CA ASP A 34 10.84 1.00 26.17
C ASP A 34 9.46 1.69 26.05
N THR A 35 8.67 1.57 27.21
CA THR A 35 7.28 2.10 27.12
C THR A 35 7.08 3.20 28.17
N SER A 36 8.16 3.55 28.84
CA SER A 36 8.04 4.40 30.04
C SER A 36 7.41 5.76 29.70
N ASP A 37 7.58 6.31 28.46
CA ASP A 37 7.10 7.69 28.16
C ASP A 37 5.63 7.67 27.71
N VAL A 38 5.16 6.49 27.27
CA VAL A 38 3.78 6.50 26.73
C VAL A 38 2.80 6.01 27.80
N LEU A 39 3.38 5.46 28.92
CA LEU A 39 2.50 4.94 29.99
C LEU A 39 2.58 5.86 31.21
N ASP A 40 3.54 6.83 31.21
CA ASP A 40 3.68 7.70 32.39
C ASP A 40 2.65 8.83 32.34
N ASP A 41 1.54 8.57 33.02
CA ASP A 41 0.56 9.69 33.16
C ASP A 41 1.08 10.74 34.14
N GLY A 42 2.31 10.51 34.78
CA GLY A 42 2.75 11.09 36.08
C GLY A 42 3.95 12.03 35.87
N ASN A 43 4.34 12.57 34.71
CA ASN A 43 5.38 13.64 34.71
C ASN A 43 4.89 14.84 33.91
N GLN A 44 3.56 15.20 33.99
CA GLN A 44 3.07 16.49 33.46
C GLN A 44 2.34 17.26 34.56
N ALA A 45 2.48 16.71 35.86
CA ALA A 45 1.91 17.42 37.03
C ALA A 45 3.01 18.22 37.73
N GLN A 46 3.94 18.93 37.00
CA GLN A 46 4.48 20.12 37.71
C GLN A 46 3.76 21.39 37.23
N GLU A 47 2.66 21.82 38.13
CA GLU A 47 2.08 22.68 39.18
C GLU A 47 1.99 24.13 38.73
N ASN A 48 1.02 24.42 37.63
CA ASN A 48 0.22 25.65 37.44
C ASN A 48 -0.18 25.78 35.97
N SER A 49 -1.21 25.00 35.43
CA SER A 49 -1.80 25.85 34.35
C SER A 49 -3.16 25.28 33.95
N PHE A 50 -4.34 25.51 34.64
CA PHE A 50 -5.65 25.75 34.00
C PHE A 50 -5.71 25.13 32.61
N ILE A 51 -6.19 23.80 32.53
CA ILE A 51 -6.73 23.39 31.20
C ILE A 51 -6.67 24.58 30.23
N TYR A 52 -5.45 25.09 29.84
CA TYR A 52 -5.41 26.12 28.78
C TYR A 52 -6.08 25.57 27.50
N VAL A 53 -7.34 25.82 27.30
CA VAL A 53 -8.10 25.76 26.04
C VAL A 53 -7.71 26.96 25.16
N PRO A 54 -6.71 26.91 24.22
CA PRO A 54 -6.41 28.11 23.43
C PRO A 54 -7.70 28.78 22.92
N PRO A 55 -7.85 30.16 23.09
CA PRO A 55 -8.92 30.95 22.46
C PRO A 55 -9.04 30.68 20.95
N ARG A 56 -10.27 30.33 20.41
CA ARG A 56 -10.88 30.33 19.06
C ARG A 56 -10.17 31.30 18.12
N GLY A 57 -8.75 31.26 18.19
CA GLY A 57 -8.10 32.11 17.18
C GLY A 57 -6.76 31.50 16.75
N THR A 58 -6.58 31.07 15.42
CA THR A 58 -5.46 30.74 14.52
C THR A 58 -4.12 30.76 15.27
N SER A 59 -3.91 29.97 16.40
CA SER A 59 -2.55 29.97 17.00
C SER A 59 -1.52 29.48 15.97
N GLN A 60 -0.99 30.30 15.16
CA GLN A 60 0.31 30.33 14.46
C GLN A 60 1.29 29.29 15.02
N GLN A 61 1.11 27.93 14.71
CA GLN A 61 2.04 26.79 14.81
C GLN A 61 3.48 27.21 14.49
N SER A 62 4.23 27.83 15.40
CA SER A 62 5.69 28.01 15.15
C SER A 62 6.26 26.86 14.33
N GLY A 63 6.08 26.75 12.97
CA GLY A 63 6.64 25.90 11.89
C GLY A 63 7.74 24.97 12.40
N LYS A 64 8.04 24.87 13.82
CA LYS A 64 9.22 24.06 14.15
C LYS A 64 8.82 22.88 15.05
N ILE A 65 7.55 22.86 15.59
CA ILE A 65 7.22 21.72 16.48
C ILE A 65 5.75 21.35 16.24
N VAL A 66 5.46 20.00 16.45
CA VAL A 66 4.08 19.48 16.36
C VAL A 66 3.62 19.15 17.79
N GLN A 67 2.57 19.94 18.13
CA GLN A 67 2.03 19.65 19.47
C GLN A 67 0.99 18.51 19.39
N CYS A 68 1.06 17.66 20.49
CA CYS A 68 0.21 16.45 20.39
C CYS A 68 -0.75 16.41 21.59
N TYR A 69 -1.93 16.15 21.18
CA TYR A 69 -2.94 16.11 22.26
C TYR A 69 -3.81 14.86 22.09
N GLU A 70 -4.32 14.47 23.26
CA GLU A 70 -5.40 13.47 23.18
C GLU A 70 -6.74 14.11 22.79
N PRO A 71 -7.30 13.47 21.74
CA PRO A 71 -8.47 14.17 21.15
C PRO A 71 -9.68 14.11 22.08
N ALA A 72 -9.78 13.15 22.86
CA ALA A 72 -11.01 12.98 23.66
C ALA A 72 -10.98 13.89 24.88
N THR A 73 -9.81 14.19 25.38
CA THR A 73 -9.76 14.93 26.66
C THR A 73 -8.99 16.24 26.47
N MET A 74 -8.32 16.27 25.39
CA MET A 74 -7.42 17.41 25.09
C MET A 74 -6.24 17.43 26.07
N LYS A 75 -6.06 16.35 26.65
CA LYS A 75 -4.84 16.19 27.45
C LYS A 75 -3.59 16.28 26.58
N TYR A 76 -2.66 17.10 27.15
CA TYR A 76 -1.40 17.29 26.39
C TYR A 76 -0.54 16.03 26.47
N LEU A 77 -0.11 15.51 25.21
CA LEU A 77 0.65 14.23 25.15
C LEU A 77 2.13 14.52 24.90
N GLY A 78 2.42 15.83 24.70
CA GLY A 78 3.82 16.18 24.38
C GLY A 78 3.95 16.81 22.98
N TYR A 79 5.29 16.93 22.57
CA TYR A 79 5.53 17.53 21.24
C TYR A 79 6.64 16.77 20.51
N VAL A 80 6.52 16.91 19.12
CA VAL A 80 7.59 16.32 18.28
C VAL A 80 8.08 17.40 17.30
N PRO A 81 9.38 17.23 16.97
CA PRO A 81 9.92 18.24 16.04
C PRO A 81 9.35 18.09 14.63
N ALA A 82 9.09 19.23 14.06
CA ALA A 82 8.71 19.23 12.63
C ALA A 82 9.98 19.42 11.77
N LEU A 83 10.22 18.40 10.99
CA LEU A 83 11.51 18.42 10.26
C LEU A 83 11.47 19.42 9.10
N THR A 84 12.72 20.05 8.91
CA THR A 84 12.88 20.98 7.76
C THR A 84 13.18 20.20 6.48
N ARG A 85 13.20 20.87 5.44
CA ARG A 85 13.50 20.25 4.13
C ARG A 85 14.89 19.60 4.14
N ASP A 86 15.89 20.32 4.68
CA ASP A 86 17.28 19.78 4.68
C ASP A 86 17.38 18.54 5.56
N GLU A 87 16.66 18.60 6.64
CA GLU A 87 16.71 17.42 7.52
C GLU A 87 16.05 16.19 6.87
N VAL A 88 14.98 16.47 6.13
CA VAL A 88 14.34 15.33 5.42
C VAL A 88 15.31 14.75 4.38
N LYS A 89 16.00 15.59 3.68
CA LYS A 89 16.94 15.07 2.65
C LYS A 89 18.06 14.26 3.30
N ASP A 90 18.46 14.75 4.45
CA ASP A 90 19.52 14.01 5.14
C ASP A 90 19.04 12.61 5.56
N ARG A 91 17.80 12.57 6.06
CA ARG A 91 17.25 11.26 6.49
C ARG A 91 17.08 10.33 5.28
N VAL A 92 16.68 10.89 4.17
CA VAL A 92 16.49 10.03 2.97
C VAL A 92 17.85 9.51 2.50
N ALA A 93 18.87 10.34 2.59
CA ALA A 93 20.21 9.91 2.15
C ALA A 93 20.71 8.75 3.04
N LYS A 94 20.44 8.82 4.29
CA LYS A 94 20.86 7.72 5.18
C LYS A 94 20.11 6.41 4.84
N VAL A 95 18.83 6.60 4.58
CA VAL A 95 18.06 5.39 4.22
C VAL A 95 18.56 4.81 2.90
N ARG A 96 18.92 5.67 2.04
CA ARG A 96 19.41 5.18 0.73
C ARG A 96 20.69 4.37 0.91
N LYS A 97 21.53 4.82 1.75
CA LYS A 97 22.75 4.04 2.00
C LYS A 97 22.42 2.68 2.63
N ALA A 98 21.53 2.70 3.60
CA ALA A 98 21.12 1.44 4.26
C ALA A 98 20.42 0.50 3.26
N GLN A 99 19.64 1.10 2.38
CA GLN A 99 18.87 0.26 1.43
C GLN A 99 19.81 -0.52 0.51
N LYS A 100 20.95 0.03 0.13
CA LYS A 100 21.89 -0.71 -0.76
C LYS A 100 22.36 -1.99 -0.09
N MET A 101 22.55 -1.90 1.25
CA MET A 101 22.93 -3.15 1.96
C MET A 101 21.74 -4.10 2.06
N TRP A 102 20.57 -3.54 2.31
CA TRP A 102 19.38 -4.39 2.52
C TRP A 102 18.92 -5.04 1.22
N ALA A 103 19.17 -4.39 0.07
CA ALA A 103 18.74 -4.96 -1.22
C ALA A 103 19.37 -6.34 -1.44
N LYS A 104 20.49 -6.63 -0.74
CA LYS A 104 21.17 -7.93 -0.93
C LYS A 104 20.70 -8.95 0.12
N SER A 105 19.78 -8.55 0.97
CA SER A 105 19.29 -9.49 1.99
C SER A 105 18.49 -10.64 1.37
N SER A 106 18.42 -11.80 2.13
CA SER A 106 17.64 -12.95 1.65
C SER A 106 16.18 -12.86 2.12
N PHE A 107 15.33 -13.62 1.48
CA PHE A 107 13.91 -13.63 1.92
C PHE A 107 13.78 -14.23 3.32
N LYS A 108 14.77 -15.12 3.60
CA LYS A 108 14.75 -15.66 4.97
C LYS A 108 14.90 -14.55 6.02
N GLN A 109 15.86 -13.71 5.76
CA GLN A 109 16.06 -12.58 6.70
C GLN A 109 14.86 -11.63 6.71
N ARG A 110 14.29 -11.32 5.54
CA ARG A 110 13.14 -10.39 5.47
C ARG A 110 11.90 -11.00 6.14
N ARG A 111 11.70 -12.30 6.06
CA ARG A 111 10.57 -12.98 6.71
C ARG A 111 10.76 -13.00 8.24
N LEU A 112 12.06 -13.22 8.63
CA LEU A 112 12.30 -13.20 10.09
C LEU A 112 11.95 -11.83 10.68
N PHE A 113 12.28 -10.72 9.93
CA PHE A 113 11.87 -9.37 10.38
C PHE A 113 10.35 -9.29 10.60
N LEU A 114 9.54 -9.83 9.69
CA LEU A 114 8.06 -9.76 9.80
C LEU A 114 7.58 -10.65 10.95
N ARG A 115 8.22 -11.82 11.15
CA ARG A 115 7.78 -12.72 12.24
C ARG A 115 8.03 -12.08 13.61
N ILE A 116 9.16 -11.38 13.72
CA ILE A 116 9.45 -10.71 15.00
C ILE A 116 8.40 -9.63 15.27
N LEU A 117 8.05 -8.89 14.19
CA LEU A 117 7.00 -7.86 14.38
C LEU A 117 5.67 -8.50 14.76
N LEU A 118 5.37 -9.57 14.02
CA LEU A 118 4.07 -10.23 14.29
C LEU A 118 4.02 -10.73 15.74
N LYS A 119 5.11 -11.37 16.19
CA LYS A 119 5.15 -11.85 17.58
C LYS A 119 4.97 -10.69 18.58
N TYR A 120 5.66 -9.57 18.32
CA TYR A 120 5.53 -8.43 19.25
C TYR A 120 4.11 -7.85 19.23
N ILE A 121 3.54 -7.75 18.03
CA ILE A 121 2.21 -7.11 17.91
C ILE A 121 1.16 -7.95 18.64
N ILE A 122 1.22 -9.22 18.55
CA ILE A 122 0.20 -10.09 19.18
C ILE A 122 0.36 -10.02 20.70
N LYS A 123 1.60 -10.01 21.09
CA LYS A 123 1.83 -10.00 22.55
C LYS A 123 1.42 -8.66 23.17
N HIS A 124 1.55 -7.55 22.35
CA HIS A 124 1.36 -6.25 23.00
C HIS A 124 0.21 -5.50 22.34
N GLN A 125 -0.82 -6.18 21.83
CA GLN A 125 -1.91 -5.54 21.04
C GLN A 125 -2.71 -4.58 21.91
N ALA A 126 -2.83 -4.92 23.22
CA ALA A 126 -3.62 -3.99 24.05
C ALA A 126 -2.90 -2.64 24.17
N LEU A 127 -1.64 -2.72 24.38
CA LEU A 127 -0.87 -1.47 24.50
C LEU A 127 -0.92 -0.67 23.19
N ILE A 128 -0.72 -1.35 22.10
CA ILE A 128 -0.78 -0.63 20.80
C ILE A 128 -2.16 -0.01 20.60
N CYS A 129 -3.20 -0.72 20.97
CA CYS A 129 -4.57 -0.18 20.80
C CYS A 129 -4.78 1.02 21.73
N GLU A 130 -4.19 0.90 22.88
CA GLU A 130 -4.36 2.03 23.81
C GLU A 130 -3.66 3.29 23.29
N ILE A 131 -2.48 3.13 22.85
CA ILE A 131 -1.72 4.28 22.33
C ILE A 131 -2.43 4.86 21.10
N SER A 132 -2.89 4.00 20.22
CA SER A 132 -3.60 4.51 19.01
C SER A 132 -4.90 5.22 19.41
N SER A 133 -5.52 4.67 20.33
CA SER A 133 -6.81 5.27 20.75
C SER A 133 -6.57 6.64 21.41
N ARG A 134 -5.48 6.71 22.15
CA ARG A 134 -5.21 8.00 22.81
C ARG A 134 -4.87 9.07 21.77
N ASP A 135 -4.22 8.66 20.73
CA ASP A 135 -3.70 9.65 19.78
C ASP A 135 -4.76 10.01 18.73
N THR A 136 -5.80 9.03 18.60
CA THR A 136 -6.68 9.32 17.44
C THR A 136 -8.13 9.45 17.92
N GLY A 137 -8.40 8.97 19.12
CA GLY A 137 -9.77 9.12 19.64
C GLY A 137 -10.65 7.88 19.36
N LYS A 138 -10.09 6.94 18.62
CA LYS A 138 -10.90 5.73 18.35
C LYS A 138 -11.01 4.86 19.61
N THR A 139 -12.06 3.95 19.46
CA THR A 139 -12.22 3.01 20.61
C THR A 139 -11.18 1.89 20.52
N MET A 140 -11.03 1.21 21.64
CA MET A 140 -10.05 0.09 21.66
C MET A 140 -10.44 -1.01 20.68
N VAL A 141 -11.73 -1.19 20.60
CA VAL A 141 -12.16 -2.29 19.69
C VAL A 141 -11.89 -1.88 18.24
N ASP A 142 -12.23 -0.62 17.94
CA ASP A 142 -11.93 -0.18 16.55
C ASP A 142 -10.41 -0.25 16.28
N ALA A 143 -9.63 0.08 17.33
CA ALA A 143 -8.17 0.00 17.13
C ALA A 143 -7.74 -1.46 16.92
N SER A 144 -8.34 -2.32 17.63
CA SER A 144 -7.96 -3.74 17.48
C SER A 144 -8.31 -4.25 16.07
N LEU A 145 -9.52 -3.87 15.56
CA LEU A 145 -9.95 -4.34 14.22
C LEU A 145 -9.15 -3.66 13.11
N GLY A 146 -8.89 -2.40 13.25
CA GLY A 146 -8.31 -1.63 12.12
C GLY A 146 -6.78 -1.57 12.20
N GLU A 147 -6.20 -1.54 13.49
CA GLU A 147 -4.72 -1.40 13.61
C GLU A 147 -4.06 -2.78 13.68
N ILE A 148 -4.68 -3.63 14.50
CA ILE A 148 -3.96 -4.90 14.82
C ILE A 148 -4.33 -5.96 13.79
N MET A 149 -5.61 -6.19 13.65
CA MET A 149 -6.01 -7.31 12.77
C MET A 149 -5.53 -7.08 11.33
N THR A 150 -5.73 -5.87 10.80
CA THR A 150 -5.35 -5.64 9.38
C THR A 150 -3.83 -5.75 9.20
N THR A 151 -3.05 -5.28 10.16
CA THR A 151 -1.58 -5.37 10.02
C THR A 151 -1.12 -6.82 10.14
N CYS A 152 -1.73 -7.53 11.07
CA CYS A 152 -1.37 -8.95 11.18
C CYS A 152 -1.72 -9.72 9.90
N GLU A 153 -2.85 -9.36 9.36
CA GLU A 153 -3.21 -10.07 8.11
C GLU A 153 -2.22 -9.76 6.99
N LYS A 154 -1.79 -8.56 6.93
CA LYS A 154 -0.80 -8.23 5.89
C LYS A 154 0.51 -9.00 6.11
N ILE A 155 0.94 -9.02 7.36
CA ILE A 155 2.20 -9.74 7.65
C ILE A 155 2.03 -11.22 7.28
N ASN A 156 0.92 -11.76 7.68
CA ASN A 156 0.70 -13.18 7.36
C ASN A 156 0.69 -13.43 5.85
N TRP A 157 0.03 -12.58 5.16
CA TRP A 157 0.01 -12.79 3.70
C TRP A 157 1.43 -12.72 3.11
N LEU A 158 2.21 -11.73 3.52
CA LEU A 158 3.57 -11.61 2.96
C LEU A 158 4.42 -12.84 3.34
N LEU A 159 4.20 -13.33 4.58
CA LEU A 159 4.98 -14.51 5.00
C LEU A 159 4.58 -15.74 4.17
N SER A 160 3.35 -15.78 3.83
CA SER A 160 2.86 -17.00 3.16
C SER A 160 3.13 -16.95 1.65
N GLU A 161 2.91 -15.76 1.03
CA GLU A 161 2.90 -15.80 -0.45
C GLU A 161 3.85 -14.75 -1.01
N GLY A 162 4.41 -13.85 -0.19
CA GLY A 162 5.15 -12.66 -0.67
C GLY A 162 6.31 -13.06 -1.59
N GLU A 163 7.08 -14.04 -1.14
CA GLU A 163 8.31 -14.39 -1.87
C GLU A 163 7.97 -14.94 -3.27
N GLN A 164 6.93 -15.67 -3.33
CA GLN A 164 6.59 -16.27 -4.65
C GLN A 164 6.31 -15.19 -5.70
N TRP A 165 5.75 -14.09 -5.18
CA TRP A 165 5.34 -13.07 -6.17
C TRP A 165 6.50 -12.13 -6.50
N LEU A 166 7.61 -12.34 -5.86
CA LEU A 166 8.78 -11.51 -6.24
C LEU A 166 9.83 -12.35 -6.94
N LYS A 167 9.51 -13.65 -7.23
CA LYS A 167 10.42 -14.47 -8.06
C LYS A 167 10.21 -14.16 -9.55
N PRO A 168 11.32 -14.40 -10.36
CA PRO A 168 11.15 -14.18 -11.80
C PRO A 168 9.99 -15.01 -12.38
N GLU A 169 9.28 -14.27 -13.25
CA GLU A 169 8.18 -14.96 -13.94
C GLU A 169 8.54 -15.23 -15.41
N TYR A 170 8.39 -16.53 -15.75
CA TYR A 170 8.77 -16.88 -17.14
C TYR A 170 7.54 -16.76 -18.05
N ARG A 171 7.90 -16.15 -19.21
CA ARG A 171 6.82 -15.96 -20.20
C ARG A 171 7.23 -16.60 -21.53
N SER A 172 6.09 -16.82 -22.29
CA SER A 172 6.37 -17.40 -23.63
C SER A 172 7.16 -16.40 -24.50
N SER A 173 8.17 -16.87 -25.30
CA SER A 173 8.97 -16.02 -26.22
C SER A 173 8.37 -16.05 -27.63
N GLY A 174 7.20 -16.73 -27.70
CA GLY A 174 6.59 -16.81 -29.04
C GLY A 174 7.40 -17.70 -29.99
N ARG A 175 6.83 -17.98 -31.13
CA ARG A 175 7.41 -18.94 -32.10
C ARG A 175 8.64 -18.34 -32.79
N SER A 176 8.67 -17.06 -32.95
CA SER A 176 9.80 -16.43 -33.68
C SER A 176 11.02 -16.28 -32.78
N MET A 177 10.82 -16.45 -31.54
CA MET A 177 11.97 -16.24 -30.63
C MET A 177 12.15 -17.48 -29.75
N LEU A 178 11.93 -18.74 -30.31
CA LEU A 178 12.02 -19.99 -29.53
C LEU A 178 13.43 -20.15 -28.94
N HIS A 179 14.33 -19.44 -29.59
CA HIS A 179 15.73 -19.61 -29.11
C HIS A 179 15.99 -18.68 -27.93
N LYS A 180 14.88 -17.92 -27.53
CA LYS A 180 15.07 -17.01 -26.39
C LYS A 180 14.27 -17.51 -25.20
N ARG A 181 14.85 -17.26 -24.04
CA ARG A 181 14.10 -17.42 -22.78
C ARG A 181 13.76 -16.03 -22.21
N ALA A 182 12.36 -15.88 -21.98
CA ALA A 182 11.92 -14.53 -21.54
C ALA A 182 11.41 -14.62 -20.10
N LYS A 183 11.94 -13.75 -19.33
CA LYS A 183 11.42 -13.71 -17.94
C LYS A 183 11.25 -12.26 -17.49
N VAL A 184 10.38 -12.10 -16.48
CA VAL A 184 10.19 -10.79 -15.85
C VAL A 184 10.77 -10.85 -14.43
N GLU A 185 11.65 -9.84 -14.19
CA GLU A 185 12.25 -9.80 -12.84
C GLU A 185 11.74 -8.59 -12.06
N PHE A 186 11.82 -8.80 -10.71
CA PHE A 186 11.31 -7.71 -9.83
C PHE A 186 12.44 -7.27 -8.89
N HIS A 187 12.85 -5.97 -9.14
CA HIS A 187 13.96 -5.44 -8.35
C HIS A 187 13.48 -4.26 -7.49
N PRO A 188 14.04 -4.14 -6.27
CA PRO A 188 13.63 -3.01 -5.42
C PRO A 188 13.89 -1.66 -6.11
N LEU A 189 13.06 -0.69 -5.81
CA LEU A 189 13.14 0.65 -6.45
C LEU A 189 14.22 1.51 -5.81
N GLY A 190 14.52 1.28 -4.58
CA GLY A 190 15.47 2.13 -3.84
C GLY A 190 14.83 2.63 -2.53
N VAL A 191 14.52 3.98 -2.51
CA VAL A 191 13.88 4.52 -1.30
C VAL A 191 12.43 4.91 -1.62
N ILE A 192 11.57 4.32 -0.79
CA ILE A 192 10.14 4.65 -0.95
C ILE A 192 9.75 5.67 0.12
N GLY A 193 9.04 6.77 -0.36
CA GLY A 193 8.45 7.75 0.59
C GLY A 193 6.94 7.49 0.78
N ALA A 194 6.62 7.49 2.12
CA ALA A 194 5.17 7.30 2.38
C ALA A 194 4.67 8.44 3.27
N ILE A 195 3.58 9.05 2.74
CA ILE A 195 2.85 10.02 3.59
C ILE A 195 1.52 9.39 4.00
N VAL A 196 1.40 9.29 5.38
CA VAL A 196 0.25 8.47 5.82
C VAL A 196 -0.62 9.32 6.75
N SER A 197 -1.96 8.91 6.79
CA SER A 197 -2.97 9.73 7.49
C SER A 197 -3.03 9.35 8.98
N TRP A 198 -3.98 9.84 9.70
CA TRP A 198 -4.02 9.78 11.19
C TRP A 198 -5.00 8.71 11.64
N ASN A 199 -5.93 8.29 10.77
CA ASN A 199 -7.08 7.50 11.27
C ASN A 199 -6.66 6.12 11.79
N TYR A 200 -5.70 5.47 11.20
CA TYR A 200 -5.14 4.19 11.70
C TYR A 200 -3.61 4.26 11.61
N PRO A 201 -3.01 5.06 12.55
CA PRO A 201 -1.59 5.43 12.41
C PRO A 201 -0.67 4.20 12.47
N PHE A 202 -1.03 3.21 13.35
CA PHE A 202 -0.14 2.02 13.38
C PHE A 202 -0.18 1.28 12.05
N HIS A 203 -1.35 0.94 11.57
CA HIS A 203 -1.45 0.24 10.29
C HIS A 203 -0.93 1.09 9.13
N ASN A 204 -1.16 2.38 9.14
CA ASN A 204 -0.77 3.23 8.00
C ASN A 204 0.75 3.41 7.94
N ILE A 205 1.39 3.17 9.12
CA ILE A 205 2.86 3.18 9.09
C ILE A 205 3.37 1.81 8.63
N PHE A 206 2.75 0.78 9.14
CA PHE A 206 3.32 -0.56 8.94
C PHE A 206 2.94 -1.11 7.55
N ASN A 207 1.80 -0.74 7.07
CA ASN A 207 1.37 -1.35 5.79
C ASN A 207 2.34 -1.03 4.64
N PRO A 208 2.62 0.19 4.35
CA PRO A 208 3.58 0.42 3.25
C PRO A 208 5.00 0.00 3.64
N MET A 209 5.30 0.04 4.92
CA MET A 209 6.66 -0.36 5.34
C MET A 209 6.88 -1.86 5.12
N LEU A 210 5.85 -2.59 5.46
CA LEU A 210 6.01 -4.05 5.35
C LEU A 210 6.24 -4.47 3.89
N ALA A 211 5.52 -3.87 2.97
CA ALA A 211 5.72 -4.22 1.54
C ALA A 211 7.08 -3.70 1.05
N ALA A 212 7.48 -2.52 1.51
CA ALA A 212 8.75 -1.92 1.02
C ALA A 212 9.95 -2.74 1.52
N ILE A 213 9.89 -3.11 2.78
CA ILE A 213 11.07 -3.82 3.33
C ILE A 213 11.11 -5.24 2.76
N PHE A 214 9.88 -5.84 2.68
CA PHE A 214 9.86 -7.22 2.14
C PHE A 214 10.42 -7.26 0.71
N SER A 215 10.21 -6.19 -0.09
CA SER A 215 10.66 -6.21 -1.50
C SER A 215 12.09 -5.68 -1.63
N GLY A 216 12.71 -5.32 -0.53
CA GLY A 216 14.15 -4.98 -0.55
C GLY A 216 14.38 -3.47 -0.59
N ASN A 217 13.38 -2.65 -0.25
CA ASN A 217 13.52 -1.18 -0.34
C ASN A 217 13.78 -0.59 1.05
N GLY A 218 14.33 0.56 1.09
CA GLY A 218 14.26 1.43 2.27
C GLY A 218 13.04 2.36 2.19
N ILE A 219 12.66 2.82 3.44
CA ILE A 219 11.43 3.63 3.36
C ILE A 219 11.50 4.75 4.40
N VAL A 220 11.01 6.01 3.93
CA VAL A 220 10.79 7.12 4.86
C VAL A 220 9.29 7.43 4.92
N ILE A 221 8.78 7.43 6.22
CA ILE A 221 7.32 7.55 6.36
C ILE A 221 7.04 8.85 7.13
N LYS A 222 6.22 9.68 6.45
CA LYS A 222 5.75 10.88 7.16
C LYS A 222 4.31 10.67 7.65
N ILE A 223 4.24 10.73 8.95
CA ILE A 223 2.89 10.51 9.50
C ILE A 223 2.22 11.87 9.77
N SER A 224 0.95 11.81 9.73
CA SER A 224 0.18 13.05 9.94
C SER A 224 0.54 13.70 11.29
N GLU A 225 0.56 14.98 11.27
CA GLU A 225 0.90 15.72 12.52
C GLU A 225 -0.14 15.45 13.62
N HIS A 226 -1.16 14.80 13.22
CA HIS A 226 -2.23 14.58 14.22
C HIS A 226 -2.05 13.24 14.91
N ALA A 227 -1.16 12.48 14.41
CA ALA A 227 -0.94 11.18 15.06
C ALA A 227 0.56 10.96 15.25
N SER A 228 1.29 12.09 15.39
CA SER A 228 2.77 12.01 15.40
C SER A 228 3.26 11.48 16.75
N TRP A 229 2.45 11.62 17.81
CA TRP A 229 2.89 11.13 19.14
C TRP A 229 3.03 9.60 19.13
N SER A 230 2.00 8.95 18.63
CA SER A 230 2.08 7.47 18.60
C SER A 230 3.11 6.98 17.59
N GLY A 231 3.34 7.75 16.50
CA GLY A 231 4.32 7.37 15.45
C GLY A 231 5.73 7.19 16.04
N CYS A 232 6.08 8.00 17.03
CA CYS A 232 7.42 7.89 17.62
C CYS A 232 7.59 6.55 18.34
N PHE A 233 6.57 6.22 19.04
CA PHE A 233 6.63 4.92 19.74
C PHE A 233 6.70 3.76 18.73
N TYR A 234 5.84 3.83 17.74
CA TYR A 234 5.84 2.73 16.75
C TYR A 234 7.20 2.61 16.04
N PHE A 235 7.86 3.71 15.83
CA PHE A 235 9.18 3.68 15.19
C PHE A 235 10.18 2.91 16.07
N ARG A 236 10.04 2.98 17.35
CA ARG A 236 10.95 2.22 18.25
C ARG A 236 10.75 0.71 18.10
N ILE A 237 9.49 0.37 17.87
CA ILE A 237 9.23 -1.08 17.63
C ILE A 237 9.99 -1.53 16.37
N ILE A 238 9.94 -0.69 15.39
CA ILE A 238 10.59 -1.05 14.11
C ILE A 238 12.11 -1.12 14.31
N GLN A 239 12.61 -0.20 15.08
CA GLN A 239 14.08 -0.15 15.27
C GLN A 239 14.56 -1.40 16.04
N SER A 240 13.77 -1.72 17.02
CA SER A 240 14.16 -2.92 17.80
C SER A 240 14.10 -4.19 16.95
N ALA A 241 13.12 -4.22 16.10
CA ALA A 241 13.01 -5.43 15.23
C ALA A 241 14.15 -5.47 14.21
N LEU A 242 14.48 -4.33 13.65
CA LEU A 242 15.59 -4.32 12.68
C LEU A 242 16.90 -4.71 13.37
N ALA A 243 17.05 -4.22 14.58
CA ALA A 243 18.29 -4.55 15.31
C ALA A 243 18.37 -6.05 15.60
N ALA A 244 17.25 -6.69 15.85
CA ALA A 244 17.21 -8.13 16.21
C ALA A 244 17.67 -9.01 15.04
N ILE A 245 17.62 -8.42 13.84
CA ILE A 245 17.99 -9.33 12.72
C ILE A 245 19.26 -8.80 12.05
N GLY A 246 19.87 -7.77 12.72
CA GLY A 246 21.15 -7.21 12.21
C GLY A 246 20.96 -6.41 10.92
N ALA A 247 19.71 -5.91 10.70
CA ALA A 247 19.47 -5.06 9.50
C ALA A 247 19.96 -3.63 9.79
N PRO A 248 20.33 -2.86 8.74
CA PRO A 248 20.76 -1.48 8.95
C PRO A 248 19.72 -0.66 9.72
N GLU A 249 20.19 0.08 10.68
CA GLU A 249 19.29 0.79 11.61
C GLU A 249 18.52 1.90 10.89
N ASP A 250 19.10 2.38 9.78
CA ASP A 250 18.46 3.55 9.13
C ASP A 250 17.61 3.10 7.94
N LEU A 251 17.30 1.83 7.98
CA LEU A 251 16.56 1.28 6.82
C LEU A 251 15.15 1.85 6.76
N VAL A 252 14.62 2.13 7.98
CA VAL A 252 13.27 2.71 8.04
C VAL A 252 13.34 4.00 8.89
N GLU A 253 12.62 5.02 8.29
CA GLU A 253 12.54 6.26 9.07
C GLU A 253 11.08 6.75 9.11
N VAL A 254 10.73 7.16 10.40
CA VAL A 254 9.41 7.81 10.54
C VAL A 254 9.64 9.28 10.92
N ILE A 255 9.08 10.15 10.02
CA ILE A 255 9.39 11.58 10.27
C ILE A 255 8.07 12.33 10.50
N THR A 256 8.24 13.51 11.16
CA THR A 256 7.05 14.33 11.48
C THR A 256 7.23 15.75 10.91
N GLY A 257 6.17 16.26 10.53
CA GLY A 257 6.26 17.63 9.98
C GLY A 257 4.98 18.00 9.24
N PHE A 258 4.99 19.21 8.67
CA PHE A 258 3.76 19.70 7.99
C PHE A 258 3.94 19.61 6.48
N ALA A 259 3.32 20.41 5.81
CA ALA A 259 3.28 20.30 4.33
C ALA A 259 4.70 20.41 3.74
N GLU A 260 5.47 21.31 4.33
CA GLU A 260 6.83 21.48 3.77
C GLU A 260 7.65 20.20 3.91
N THR A 261 7.44 19.55 5.03
CA THR A 261 8.14 18.27 5.22
C THR A 261 7.68 17.24 4.16
N GLY A 262 6.38 17.15 3.93
CA GLY A 262 5.86 16.25 2.90
C GLY A 262 6.40 16.57 1.51
N GLU A 263 6.45 17.85 1.17
CA GLU A 263 6.99 18.25 -0.16
C GLU A 263 8.45 17.84 -0.33
N ALA A 264 9.12 18.04 0.76
CA ALA A 264 10.55 17.66 0.67
C ALA A 264 10.70 16.14 0.49
N LEU A 265 9.87 15.38 1.15
CA LEU A 265 9.96 13.91 1.01
C LEU A 265 9.60 13.47 -0.41
N VAL A 266 8.59 14.04 -0.97
CA VAL A 266 8.14 13.64 -2.32
C VAL A 266 9.26 13.89 -3.34
N SER A 267 10.01 14.93 -3.12
CA SER A 267 11.01 15.29 -4.16
C SER A 267 12.33 14.54 -3.91
N SER A 268 12.39 13.72 -2.87
CA SER A 268 13.73 13.19 -2.53
C SER A 268 13.74 11.66 -2.62
N VAL A 269 12.60 11.04 -3.04
CA VAL A 269 12.59 9.56 -2.98
C VAL A 269 12.30 9.03 -4.39
N ASP A 270 12.35 7.69 -4.57
CA ASP A 270 12.22 7.06 -5.90
C ASP A 270 10.75 6.74 -6.22
N LYS A 271 9.98 6.56 -5.11
CA LYS A 271 8.53 6.32 -5.26
C LYS A 271 7.79 6.87 -4.03
N VAL A 272 6.52 7.35 -4.36
CA VAL A 272 5.76 7.91 -3.21
C VAL A 272 4.44 7.16 -3.10
N ILE A 273 4.27 6.78 -1.81
CA ILE A 273 2.91 6.30 -1.46
C ILE A 273 2.21 7.35 -0.59
N PHE A 274 1.11 7.75 -1.12
CA PHE A 274 0.37 8.76 -0.33
C PHE A 274 -1.02 8.24 0.00
N VAL A 275 -1.18 8.17 1.28
CA VAL A 275 -2.52 7.78 1.78
C VAL A 275 -3.10 8.96 2.58
N GLY A 276 -4.07 9.60 1.92
CA GLY A 276 -4.66 10.75 2.64
C GLY A 276 -5.73 11.44 1.79
N SER A 277 -6.55 12.27 2.26
CA SER A 277 -7.60 13.02 1.55
C SER A 277 -7.07 14.34 0.99
N PRO A 278 -7.48 14.83 -0.41
CA PRO A 278 -7.14 16.08 -1.13
C PRO A 278 -7.49 17.33 -0.30
N GLY A 279 -7.72 17.22 1.01
CA GLY A 279 -8.00 18.35 1.93
C GLY A 279 -8.31 17.82 3.33
N VAL A 280 -7.16 17.40 4.15
CA VAL A 280 -7.54 16.61 5.34
C VAL A 280 -7.21 17.43 6.59
N GLY A 281 -8.18 17.82 7.09
CA GLY A 281 -8.78 18.17 8.40
C GLY A 281 -9.05 16.92 9.25
N LYS A 282 -8.54 16.95 10.51
CA LYS A 282 -8.30 16.24 11.81
C LYS A 282 -9.58 16.21 12.64
N MET A 283 -10.02 14.95 13.42
CA MET A 283 -10.14 14.92 14.90
C MET A 283 -10.86 13.66 15.34
N GLY A 284 -10.92 13.04 17.06
CA GLY A 284 -10.72 12.20 18.23
C GLY A 284 -11.90 12.30 19.21
N PRO A 285 -11.79 11.53 20.80
CA PRO A 285 -11.16 10.44 21.55
C PRO A 285 -12.19 9.45 22.14
N PRO A 286 -11.82 8.07 22.71
CA PRO A 286 -12.31 6.68 22.75
C PRO A 286 -12.03 6.00 24.09
N LEU A 287 -11.65 6.74 25.32
CA LEU A 287 -11.04 5.78 26.29
C LEU A 287 -11.77 5.89 27.63
N VAL A 288 -13.21 6.12 27.63
CA VAL A 288 -13.87 5.88 28.94
C VAL A 288 -15.21 5.19 28.69
N GLY A 289 -15.30 3.82 28.97
CA GLY A 289 -16.61 3.11 29.00
C GLY A 289 -16.81 2.27 27.74
N LYS A 290 -17.66 1.34 27.66
CA LYS A 290 -18.08 0.63 26.44
C LYS A 290 -18.91 1.56 25.53
N TYR A 291 -18.20 2.31 24.68
CA TYR A 291 -18.93 3.23 23.77
C TYR A 291 -18.88 2.68 22.34
N ASP A 292 -19.95 2.87 21.62
CA ASP A 292 -20.11 2.38 20.23
C ASP A 292 -19.41 3.32 19.24
N MET A 293 -19.11 4.64 19.70
CA MET A 293 -18.47 5.60 18.77
C MET A 293 -17.49 6.49 19.54
N GLY A 294 -16.23 6.77 18.87
CA GLY A 294 -15.20 7.62 19.52
C GLY A 294 -15.31 9.08 19.03
N ALA A 295 -14.51 9.96 19.56
CA ALA A 295 -14.52 11.40 19.23
C ALA A 295 -13.93 11.65 17.85
N LEU A 296 -14.38 12.65 17.17
CA LEU A 296 -13.69 13.08 15.92
C LEU A 296 -12.27 13.54 16.21
N CYS A 297 -11.20 13.10 15.51
CA CYS A 297 -9.75 13.39 15.73
C CYS A 297 -9.46 14.87 15.60
N MET A 298 -10.31 15.78 14.75
CA MET A 298 -9.96 17.19 14.52
C MET A 298 -11.09 18.09 15.07
N HIS A 299 -10.86 19.39 15.71
CA HIS A 299 -11.81 20.26 16.43
C HIS A 299 -12.66 21.04 15.42
N GLU A 300 -12.30 21.34 14.10
CA GLU A 300 -13.06 22.19 13.16
C GLU A 300 -13.89 21.32 12.20
N HIS A 301 -13.78 19.99 12.32
CA HIS A 301 -14.47 19.09 11.38
C HIS A 301 -15.96 19.01 11.71
N SER A 302 -16.38 19.25 12.95
CA SER A 302 -17.82 19.23 13.28
C SER A 302 -18.57 20.35 12.56
N GLU A 303 -17.87 21.49 12.42
CA GLU A 303 -18.54 22.60 11.70
C GLU A 303 -18.73 22.26 10.22
N LYS A 304 -17.66 21.59 9.72
CA LYS A 304 -17.83 21.17 8.32
C LYS A 304 -18.99 20.17 8.17
N LEU A 305 -19.03 19.16 9.06
CA LEU A 305 -20.11 18.16 8.97
C LEU A 305 -21.47 18.82 9.14
N GLU A 306 -21.48 19.80 10.10
CA GLU A 306 -22.77 20.49 10.29
C GLU A 306 -23.15 21.28 9.03
N GLY A 307 -22.14 21.94 8.46
CA GLY A 307 -22.39 22.65 7.18
C GLY A 307 -22.97 21.72 6.10
N LEU A 308 -22.43 20.49 5.99
CA LEU A 308 -22.95 19.56 4.97
C LEU A 308 -24.39 19.14 5.30
N VAL A 309 -24.61 18.95 6.58
CA VAL A 309 -25.98 18.52 6.97
C VAL A 309 -26.96 19.66 6.70
N ASN A 310 -26.57 20.88 7.09
CA ASN A 310 -27.47 22.04 6.87
C ASN A 310 -27.76 22.25 5.37
N ASP A 311 -26.70 22.14 4.63
CA ASP A 311 -26.92 22.25 3.17
C ASP A 311 -27.94 21.21 2.68
N ALA A 312 -27.84 19.98 3.12
CA ALA A 312 -28.77 18.92 2.67
C ALA A 312 -30.20 19.21 3.14
N LEU A 313 -30.29 19.72 4.39
CA LEU A 313 -31.65 20.00 4.91
C LEU A 313 -32.27 21.17 4.14
N ASP A 314 -31.42 22.18 3.85
CA ASP A 314 -31.94 23.32 3.07
C ASP A 314 -32.43 22.90 1.69
N LYS A 315 -31.97 21.75 1.25
CA LYS A 315 -32.36 21.33 -0.13
C LYS A 315 -33.37 20.18 -0.06
N GLY A 316 -33.92 20.04 1.16
CA GLY A 316 -35.14 19.18 1.19
C GLY A 316 -34.85 17.82 1.83
N ALA A 317 -33.54 17.54 2.34
CA ALA A 317 -33.25 16.26 3.01
C ALA A 317 -33.86 16.26 4.43
N GLU A 318 -33.97 15.09 4.95
CA GLU A 318 -34.60 14.97 6.28
C GLU A 318 -33.73 14.08 7.18
N ILE A 319 -33.57 14.58 8.42
CA ILE A 319 -32.87 13.72 9.41
C ILE A 319 -33.91 12.78 10.04
N VAL A 320 -33.65 11.47 9.93
CA VAL A 320 -34.68 10.52 10.44
C VAL A 320 -34.19 9.92 11.76
N ALA A 321 -32.80 10.07 11.96
CA ALA A 321 -32.28 9.61 13.26
C ALA A 321 -30.99 10.36 13.58
N ARG A 322 -30.98 10.75 14.82
CA ARG A 322 -29.73 11.40 15.29
C ARG A 322 -29.44 10.98 16.73
N GLY A 323 -28.16 10.48 16.79
CA GLY A 323 -27.79 10.00 18.13
C GLY A 323 -27.58 11.17 19.11
N SER A 324 -27.55 10.74 20.44
CA SER A 324 -27.19 11.70 21.51
C SER A 324 -26.07 11.12 22.39
N PHE A 325 -25.19 11.97 22.67
CA PHE A 325 -23.99 11.49 23.39
C PHE A 325 -24.19 11.69 24.90
N GLY A 326 -25.51 11.86 25.40
CA GLY A 326 -25.72 12.07 26.85
C GLY A 326 -24.55 12.79 27.52
N HIS A 327 -24.36 12.65 29.01
CA HIS A 327 -23.21 13.18 29.78
C HIS A 327 -21.98 12.28 29.62
N ILE A 328 -20.85 12.65 28.86
CA ILE A 328 -19.70 11.86 28.39
C ILE A 328 -18.53 12.06 29.34
N GLY A 329 -18.90 12.63 30.68
CA GLY A 329 -17.88 12.77 31.75
C GLY A 329 -17.44 14.23 31.90
N GLU A 330 -16.98 14.56 33.20
CA GLU A 330 -16.68 15.96 33.60
C GLU A 330 -15.48 16.50 32.82
N ASP A 331 -14.68 15.56 32.13
CA ASP A 331 -13.45 16.07 31.46
C ASP A 331 -13.59 16.01 29.94
N ALA A 332 -14.77 15.58 29.38
CA ALA A 332 -14.94 15.43 27.91
C ALA A 332 -15.21 16.80 27.27
N VAL A 333 -14.53 17.07 26.14
CA VAL A 333 -14.72 18.37 25.43
C VAL A 333 -15.67 18.16 24.25
N ASP A 334 -16.38 19.35 23.63
CA ASP A 334 -17.39 19.39 22.55
C ASP A 334 -16.78 18.93 21.22
N GLN A 335 -16.29 17.59 21.12
CA GLN A 335 -15.68 17.10 19.85
C GLN A 335 -16.37 15.80 19.42
N TYR A 336 -17.56 15.69 19.73
CA TYR A 336 -18.39 14.54 19.34
C TYR A 336 -19.49 15.00 18.37
N PHE A 337 -19.64 14.10 17.36
CA PHE A 337 -20.74 14.37 16.42
C PHE A 337 -21.71 13.17 16.42
N PRO A 338 -22.97 13.53 16.67
CA PRO A 338 -23.92 12.41 16.80
C PRO A 338 -24.14 11.69 15.47
N PRO A 339 -23.98 10.36 15.56
CA PRO A 339 -24.35 9.66 14.33
C PRO A 339 -25.71 10.14 13.77
N THR A 340 -25.66 10.43 12.53
CA THR A 340 -26.82 11.10 11.91
C THR A 340 -27.20 10.36 10.63
N VAL A 341 -28.52 9.89 10.64
CA VAL A 341 -29.07 9.28 9.41
C VAL A 341 -29.96 10.29 8.68
N ILE A 342 -29.54 10.51 7.49
CA ILE A 342 -30.29 11.50 6.70
C ILE A 342 -30.82 10.83 5.42
N VAL A 343 -32.23 11.05 5.18
CA VAL A 343 -32.85 10.46 3.98
C VAL A 343 -33.28 11.57 3.01
N ASN A 344 -33.73 11.12 1.80
CA ASN A 344 -34.16 12.02 0.71
C ASN A 344 -33.02 12.91 0.23
N VAL A 345 -31.82 12.32 0.30
CA VAL A 345 -30.65 13.08 -0.23
C VAL A 345 -30.49 12.78 -1.72
N ASN A 346 -29.90 13.78 -2.43
CA ASN A 346 -29.63 13.54 -3.86
C ASN A 346 -28.34 14.26 -4.28
N HIS A 347 -27.92 14.13 -5.57
CA HIS A 347 -26.56 14.53 -6.02
C HIS A 347 -26.47 16.04 -6.16
N THR A 348 -27.59 16.82 -5.92
CA THR A 348 -27.45 18.30 -5.90
C THR A 348 -26.99 18.77 -4.52
N MET A 349 -26.96 17.85 -3.53
CA MET A 349 -26.58 18.22 -2.15
C MET A 349 -25.08 17.94 -1.92
N ARG A 350 -24.41 18.91 -1.26
CA ARG A 350 -22.95 18.78 -1.05
C ARG A 350 -22.62 17.49 -0.28
N LEU A 351 -23.54 17.09 0.66
CA LEU A 351 -23.31 15.85 1.46
C LEU A 351 -23.13 14.64 0.55
N MET A 352 -23.78 14.65 -0.69
CA MET A 352 -23.67 13.48 -1.61
C MET A 352 -22.50 13.68 -2.58
N GLN A 353 -21.79 14.82 -2.54
CA GLN A 353 -20.70 15.07 -3.52
C GLN A 353 -19.36 15.18 -2.81
N GLU A 354 -19.47 15.55 -1.50
CA GLU A 354 -18.19 15.77 -0.78
C GLU A 354 -18.03 14.70 0.31
N GLU A 355 -16.77 14.34 0.55
CA GLU A 355 -16.49 13.35 1.61
C GLU A 355 -16.63 13.99 2.99
N ALA A 356 -17.54 13.35 3.79
CA ALA A 356 -17.89 13.96 5.09
C ALA A 356 -16.91 13.50 6.18
N PHE A 357 -16.34 12.19 6.04
CA PHE A 357 -15.43 11.59 7.04
C PHE A 357 -15.95 11.83 8.45
N GLY A 358 -17.31 11.56 8.62
CA GLY A 358 -17.99 11.68 9.94
C GLY A 358 -19.18 10.73 10.02
N PRO A 359 -19.62 10.54 11.17
CA PRO A 359 -20.68 9.52 11.35
C PRO A 359 -22.03 9.98 10.77
N ILE A 360 -22.05 10.27 9.48
CA ILE A 360 -23.30 10.66 8.78
C ILE A 360 -23.61 9.58 7.75
N MET A 361 -24.84 8.98 7.85
CA MET A 361 -25.28 7.99 6.84
C MET A 361 -26.39 8.59 5.95
N PRO A 362 -25.98 9.10 4.74
CA PRO A 362 -27.02 9.57 3.81
C PRO A 362 -27.64 8.41 3.01
N ILE A 363 -29.04 8.48 2.85
CA ILE A 363 -29.71 7.37 2.14
C ILE A 363 -30.50 7.97 0.95
N MET A 364 -30.07 7.39 -0.16
CA MET A 364 -30.75 7.83 -1.40
C MET A 364 -31.49 6.63 -2.03
N LYS A 365 -32.81 6.86 -2.38
CA LYS A 365 -33.60 5.75 -2.97
C LYS A 365 -33.38 5.69 -4.49
N PHE A 366 -33.54 4.52 -4.94
CA PHE A 366 -33.48 4.36 -6.41
C PHE A 366 -34.55 3.36 -6.85
N SER A 367 -34.84 3.25 -8.20
CA SER A 367 -36.02 2.44 -8.63
C SER A 367 -35.58 1.31 -9.57
N SER A 368 -34.29 1.36 -10.03
CA SER A 368 -33.86 0.24 -10.91
C SER A 368 -32.35 0.03 -10.75
N ASP A 369 -31.87 -1.22 -11.16
CA ASP A 369 -30.42 -1.52 -11.08
C ASP A 369 -29.61 -0.54 -11.95
N GLU A 370 -30.24 -0.19 -13.15
CA GLU A 370 -29.50 0.75 -14.04
C GLU A 370 -29.34 2.12 -13.38
N GLU A 371 -30.43 2.50 -12.73
CA GLU A 371 -30.39 3.84 -12.11
C GLU A 371 -29.37 3.87 -10.95
N VAL A 372 -29.31 2.84 -10.14
CA VAL A 372 -28.40 2.87 -8.97
C VAL A 372 -26.94 2.84 -9.43
N VAL A 373 -26.71 2.02 -10.52
CA VAL A 373 -25.33 1.99 -11.04
C VAL A 373 -24.94 3.38 -11.54
N ARG A 374 -25.92 4.01 -12.29
CA ARG A 374 -25.62 5.38 -12.78
C ARG A 374 -25.36 6.33 -11.61
N LEU A 375 -26.21 6.26 -10.57
CA LEU A 375 -26.06 7.20 -9.45
C LEU A 375 -24.73 6.94 -8.71
N ALA A 376 -24.40 5.67 -8.47
CA ALA A 376 -23.12 5.34 -7.80
C ALA A 376 -21.92 5.83 -8.60
N ASN A 377 -21.98 5.76 -9.93
CA ASN A 377 -20.80 6.11 -10.74
C ASN A 377 -20.71 7.62 -10.98
N GLU A 378 -21.77 8.43 -10.65
CA GLU A 378 -21.72 9.90 -10.84
C GLU A 378 -20.86 10.55 -9.76
N SER A 379 -20.50 9.76 -8.78
CA SER A 379 -19.56 10.32 -7.79
C SER A 379 -18.16 10.53 -8.41
N LYS A 380 -17.56 11.62 -7.99
CA LYS A 380 -16.20 11.89 -8.54
C LYS A 380 -15.17 10.94 -7.89
N TYR A 381 -15.69 10.22 -6.79
CA TYR A 381 -14.78 9.28 -6.10
C TYR A 381 -15.11 7.83 -6.49
N GLY A 382 -14.16 6.96 -6.22
CA GLY A 382 -14.40 5.53 -6.51
C GLY A 382 -13.36 4.66 -5.79
N LEU A 383 -13.49 4.73 -4.38
CA LEU A 383 -12.51 3.90 -3.62
C LEU A 383 -13.04 2.46 -3.49
N GLY A 384 -14.22 2.27 -2.91
CA GLY A 384 -14.82 0.94 -2.72
C GLY A 384 -16.35 1.03 -2.69
N CYS A 385 -16.89 -0.14 -2.96
CA CYS A 385 -18.36 -0.19 -2.87
C CYS A 385 -18.78 -1.55 -2.29
N ALA A 386 -20.03 -1.51 -1.71
CA ALA A 386 -20.65 -2.76 -1.24
C ALA A 386 -22.08 -2.86 -1.79
N VAL A 387 -22.36 -4.11 -2.30
CA VAL A 387 -23.70 -4.31 -2.87
C VAL A 387 -24.37 -5.46 -2.11
N PHE A 388 -25.58 -5.10 -1.54
CA PHE A 388 -26.31 -6.14 -0.78
C PHE A 388 -27.61 -6.47 -1.51
N SER A 389 -27.78 -7.84 -1.79
CA SER A 389 -29.01 -8.31 -2.46
C SER A 389 -29.29 -9.77 -2.05
N GLY A 390 -30.61 -10.10 -1.81
CA GLY A 390 -30.97 -11.53 -1.57
C GLY A 390 -30.63 -12.41 -2.79
N ASN A 391 -30.45 -11.80 -3.99
CA ASN A 391 -30.00 -12.52 -5.20
C ASN A 391 -28.51 -12.23 -5.47
N GLN A 392 -27.71 -13.19 -5.28
CA GLN A 392 -26.24 -12.99 -5.34
C GLN A 392 -25.78 -12.65 -6.77
N SER A 393 -26.38 -13.25 -7.74
CA SER A 393 -26.00 -12.95 -9.14
C SER A 393 -26.29 -11.48 -9.48
N ARG A 394 -27.43 -11.05 -9.01
CA ARG A 394 -27.75 -9.63 -9.25
C ARG A 394 -26.73 -8.71 -8.57
N ALA A 395 -26.37 -9.01 -7.27
CA ALA A 395 -25.39 -8.18 -6.55
C ALA A 395 -24.04 -8.15 -7.29
N ARG A 396 -23.65 -9.33 -7.81
CA ARG A 396 -22.35 -9.39 -8.52
C ARG A 396 -22.40 -8.56 -9.81
N GLU A 397 -23.54 -8.68 -10.46
CA GLU A 397 -23.64 -7.91 -11.73
C GLU A 397 -23.60 -6.40 -11.44
N ILE A 398 -24.32 -6.01 -10.44
CA ILE A 398 -24.33 -4.56 -10.15
C ILE A 398 -22.92 -4.13 -9.69
N ALA A 399 -22.32 -4.86 -8.72
CA ALA A 399 -20.96 -4.51 -8.23
C ALA A 399 -19.96 -4.39 -9.38
N SER A 400 -20.03 -5.30 -10.44
CA SER A 400 -19.07 -5.28 -11.56
C SER A 400 -19.23 -4.02 -12.42
N GLN A 401 -20.38 -3.36 -12.31
CA GLN A 401 -20.62 -2.17 -13.18
C GLN A 401 -20.27 -0.88 -12.44
N ILE A 402 -20.13 -0.95 -11.11
CA ILE A 402 -19.81 0.28 -10.35
C ILE A 402 -18.30 0.55 -10.49
N HIS A 403 -17.98 1.79 -10.85
CA HIS A 403 -16.57 2.15 -11.08
C HIS A 403 -15.90 2.50 -9.75
N ALA A 404 -15.38 1.46 -9.15
CA ALA A 404 -14.68 1.60 -7.86
C ALA A 404 -13.51 0.60 -7.80
N GLY A 405 -12.52 0.92 -6.99
CA GLY A 405 -11.30 0.09 -6.90
C GLY A 405 -11.58 -1.26 -6.24
N VAL A 406 -12.54 -1.24 -5.36
CA VAL A 406 -12.84 -2.54 -4.72
C VAL A 406 -14.36 -2.64 -4.50
N ALA A 407 -14.81 -3.94 -4.48
CA ALA A 407 -16.26 -4.15 -4.29
C ALA A 407 -16.48 -5.37 -3.39
N ALA A 408 -17.38 -5.12 -2.43
CA ALA A 408 -17.81 -6.27 -1.61
C ALA A 408 -19.27 -6.63 -1.90
N VAL A 409 -19.50 -7.94 -2.03
CA VAL A 409 -20.89 -8.40 -2.28
C VAL A 409 -21.42 -9.03 -0.99
N ASN A 410 -22.49 -8.41 -0.47
CA ASN A 410 -23.20 -8.88 0.74
C ASN A 410 -22.26 -8.89 1.95
N ASP A 411 -21.40 -7.88 1.83
CA ASP A 411 -20.48 -7.66 2.96
C ASP A 411 -19.93 -6.23 2.90
N PHE A 412 -19.33 -5.88 3.96
CA PHE A 412 -18.76 -4.52 3.99
C PHE A 412 -17.31 -4.58 4.47
N ALA A 413 -16.49 -3.97 3.65
CA ALA A 413 -15.07 -3.70 3.96
C ALA A 413 -14.28 -5.01 4.06
N SER A 414 -14.89 -6.11 3.70
CA SER A 414 -14.18 -7.40 3.81
C SER A 414 -13.02 -7.49 2.80
N THR A 415 -13.11 -6.66 1.77
CA THR A 415 -12.03 -6.72 0.75
C THR A 415 -10.69 -6.30 1.35
N TYR A 416 -10.81 -5.47 2.38
CA TYR A 416 -9.54 -4.99 2.95
C TYR A 416 -8.86 -6.10 3.75
N MET A 417 -9.60 -7.06 4.26
CA MET A 417 -9.01 -8.18 5.02
C MET A 417 -8.46 -9.26 4.09
N CYS A 418 -8.88 -9.19 2.93
CA CYS A 418 -8.29 -10.14 1.95
C CYS A 418 -7.03 -9.53 1.32
N GLN A 419 -5.83 -9.83 1.99
CA GLN A 419 -4.60 -9.07 1.69
C GLN A 419 -3.99 -9.53 0.37
N SER A 420 -4.64 -10.57 -0.22
CA SER A 420 -4.15 -10.95 -1.56
C SER A 420 -4.82 -10.11 -2.65
N LEU A 421 -5.88 -9.42 -2.31
CA LEU A 421 -6.54 -8.55 -3.30
C LEU A 421 -5.89 -7.16 -3.34
N PRO A 422 -5.92 -6.55 -4.57
CA PRO A 422 -5.42 -5.16 -4.62
C PRO A 422 -6.37 -4.19 -3.91
N PHE A 423 -5.81 -3.17 -3.32
CA PHE A 423 -6.63 -2.11 -2.72
C PHE A 423 -6.17 -0.74 -3.24
N GLY A 424 -7.12 0.04 -3.64
CA GLY A 424 -6.87 1.40 -4.17
C GLY A 424 -8.08 1.87 -5.00
N GLY A 425 -8.17 3.25 -5.01
CA GLY A 425 -9.39 3.80 -5.66
C GLY A 425 -9.11 4.20 -7.12
N VAL A 426 -10.07 4.48 -7.83
CA VAL A 426 -10.01 5.06 -9.20
C VAL A 426 -10.62 6.47 -9.16
N LYS A 427 -10.51 7.25 -10.21
CA LYS A 427 -11.02 8.65 -10.26
C LYS A 427 -10.28 9.53 -9.26
N HIS A 428 -11.06 10.24 -8.50
CA HIS A 428 -10.34 11.19 -7.62
C HIS A 428 -9.91 10.49 -6.34
N SER A 429 -10.27 9.16 -6.23
CA SER A 429 -9.91 8.43 -5.00
C SER A 429 -8.48 7.91 -5.07
N GLY A 430 -7.91 8.11 -6.27
CA GLY A 430 -6.46 7.80 -6.32
C GLY A 430 -6.15 6.94 -7.56
N PHE A 431 -4.78 6.71 -7.73
CA PHE A 431 -4.27 5.84 -8.81
C PHE A 431 -3.25 4.86 -8.22
N GLY A 432 -3.27 3.62 -8.85
CA GLY A 432 -2.34 2.57 -8.34
C GLY A 432 -3.01 1.70 -7.28
N ARG A 433 -2.18 0.69 -6.87
CA ARG A 433 -2.68 -0.21 -5.82
C ARG A 433 -1.59 -0.42 -4.76
N PHE A 434 -2.08 -0.38 -3.49
CA PHE A 434 -1.00 -0.62 -2.50
C PHE A 434 -1.24 -1.95 -1.79
N GLY A 435 -2.39 -2.70 -2.01
CA GLY A 435 -2.62 -4.04 -1.41
C GLY A 435 -2.40 -5.16 -2.43
N GLY A 436 -2.23 -6.43 -2.01
CA GLY A 436 -2.15 -7.62 -2.88
C GLY A 436 -0.81 -7.70 -3.62
N VAL A 437 -0.85 -8.53 -4.62
CA VAL A 437 0.36 -8.75 -5.45
C VAL A 437 0.73 -7.46 -6.18
N GLU A 438 -0.34 -6.75 -6.54
CA GLU A 438 -0.09 -5.50 -7.31
C GLU A 438 0.62 -4.46 -6.44
N GLY A 439 0.18 -4.35 -5.19
CA GLY A 439 0.83 -3.37 -4.28
C GLY A 439 2.28 -3.76 -3.97
N LEU A 440 2.47 -5.07 -3.75
CA LEU A 440 3.85 -5.54 -3.50
C LEU A 440 4.76 -5.28 -4.70
N ARG A 441 4.26 -5.51 -5.90
CA ARG A 441 5.12 -5.35 -7.09
C ARG A 441 5.29 -3.87 -7.45
N ALA A 442 4.29 -3.11 -6.92
CA ALA A 442 4.45 -1.66 -7.19
C ALA A 442 5.69 -1.11 -6.47
N CYS A 443 6.18 -1.92 -5.57
CA CYS A 443 7.42 -1.49 -4.88
C CYS A 443 8.65 -1.98 -5.66
N CYS A 444 8.42 -2.52 -6.81
CA CYS A 444 9.58 -3.07 -7.56
C CYS A 444 9.66 -2.43 -8.95
N LEU A 445 10.91 -2.36 -9.35
CA LEU A 445 11.12 -2.17 -10.80
C LEU A 445 10.91 -3.47 -11.56
N VAL A 446 9.97 -3.45 -12.50
CA VAL A 446 9.69 -4.67 -13.30
C VAL A 446 10.59 -4.67 -14.54
N LYS A 447 11.44 -5.73 -14.60
CA LYS A 447 12.42 -5.77 -15.72
C LYS A 447 12.17 -6.99 -16.61
N ALA A 448 12.10 -6.69 -17.92
CA ALA A 448 12.01 -7.80 -18.90
C ALA A 448 13.42 -8.26 -19.30
N VAL A 449 13.53 -9.59 -19.15
CA VAL A 449 14.85 -10.15 -19.53
C VAL A 449 14.65 -11.24 -20.60
N ALA A 450 15.42 -11.07 -21.68
CA ALA A 450 15.46 -12.14 -22.71
C ALA A 450 16.90 -12.62 -22.90
N GLU A 451 16.97 -13.95 -22.65
CA GLU A 451 18.33 -14.52 -22.87
C GLU A 451 18.27 -15.74 -23.78
N ASP A 452 19.50 -15.98 -24.27
CA ASP A 452 19.54 -17.19 -25.13
C ASP A 452 19.24 -18.46 -24.31
N ARG A 453 18.30 -19.22 -24.81
CA ARG A 453 17.81 -20.42 -24.09
C ARG A 453 18.90 -21.49 -24.03
N TRP A 454 19.76 -21.60 -25.06
CA TRP A 454 20.68 -22.75 -25.09
C TRP A 454 22.12 -22.26 -25.05
N TRP A 455 22.40 -21.17 -24.26
CA TRP A 455 23.79 -20.74 -24.03
C TRP A 455 24.56 -21.84 -23.26
N PRO A 456 25.92 -22.13 -23.80
CA PRO A 456 26.73 -21.39 -24.78
C PRO A 456 26.63 -22.00 -26.18
N PHE A 457 25.68 -22.89 -26.48
CA PHE A 457 25.67 -23.63 -27.76
C PHE A 457 25.02 -22.80 -28.87
N VAL A 458 24.01 -21.96 -28.51
CA VAL A 458 23.37 -21.09 -29.52
C VAL A 458 23.46 -19.64 -29.01
N LYS A 459 24.34 -18.89 -29.80
CA LYS A 459 24.49 -17.45 -29.51
C LYS A 459 23.95 -16.62 -30.69
N THR A 460 22.90 -15.92 -30.25
CA THR A 460 22.25 -15.21 -31.39
C THR A 460 22.89 -13.83 -31.56
N LYS A 461 23.35 -13.59 -32.84
CA LYS A 461 23.80 -12.23 -33.25
C LYS A 461 22.91 -11.72 -34.39
N ILE A 462 22.90 -10.41 -34.28
CA ILE A 462 22.13 -9.87 -35.42
C ILE A 462 22.78 -10.31 -36.74
N PRO A 463 21.98 -10.96 -37.57
CA PRO A 463 22.55 -11.41 -38.84
C PRO A 463 23.17 -10.24 -39.63
N LYS A 464 24.26 -10.47 -40.38
CA LYS A 464 25.11 -9.45 -41.04
C LYS A 464 24.27 -8.56 -41.97
N PRO A 465 23.28 -9.15 -42.76
CA PRO A 465 22.56 -8.30 -43.71
C PRO A 465 21.74 -7.21 -43.00
N ILE A 466 21.40 -7.49 -41.78
CA ILE A 466 20.54 -6.45 -41.14
C ILE A 466 21.32 -5.79 -40.01
N GLN A 467 22.62 -6.13 -39.92
CA GLN A 467 23.46 -5.42 -38.95
C GLN A 467 23.88 -4.05 -39.49
N TYR A 468 23.97 -3.01 -38.45
CA TYR A 468 24.40 -1.68 -38.94
C TYR A 468 25.92 -1.67 -39.17
N PRO A 469 26.28 -1.01 -40.31
CA PRO A 469 25.38 -0.46 -41.34
C PRO A 469 24.69 -1.57 -42.15
N VAL A 470 23.37 -1.27 -42.48
CA VAL A 470 22.54 -2.35 -43.09
C VAL A 470 23.03 -2.61 -44.51
N ALA A 471 23.22 -3.91 -44.89
CA ALA A 471 23.64 -4.29 -46.25
C ALA A 471 22.57 -3.96 -47.29
N GLU A 472 22.94 -3.83 -48.56
CA GLU A 472 21.99 -3.47 -49.65
C GLU A 472 20.85 -4.50 -49.74
N ASN A 473 21.23 -5.80 -49.32
CA ASN A 473 20.14 -6.80 -49.42
C ASN A 473 19.46 -7.01 -48.07
N GLY A 474 19.61 -6.13 -47.15
CA GLY A 474 19.06 -6.27 -45.78
C GLY A 474 17.53 -6.43 -45.81
N PHE A 475 16.92 -5.56 -46.63
CA PHE A 475 15.45 -5.61 -46.66
C PHE A 475 14.95 -6.94 -47.26
N GLU A 476 15.59 -7.44 -48.34
CA GLU A 476 15.18 -8.74 -48.94
C GLU A 476 15.34 -9.88 -47.94
N PHE A 477 16.49 -9.77 -47.20
CA PHE A 477 16.68 -10.79 -46.15
C PHE A 477 15.55 -10.75 -45.14
N GLN A 478 15.20 -9.59 -44.72
CA GLN A 478 14.13 -9.46 -43.71
C GLN A 478 12.79 -9.94 -44.26
N GLU A 479 12.48 -9.62 -45.51
CA GLU A 479 11.22 -10.11 -46.12
C GLU A 479 11.16 -11.64 -46.13
N SER A 480 12.29 -12.20 -46.50
CA SER A 480 12.33 -13.68 -46.56
C SER A 480 12.21 -14.26 -45.14
N LEU A 481 12.84 -13.60 -44.18
CA LEU A 481 12.73 -14.09 -42.79
C LEU A 481 11.29 -13.99 -42.31
N VAL A 482 10.58 -12.93 -42.53
CA VAL A 482 9.17 -12.79 -42.13
C VAL A 482 8.31 -13.88 -42.76
N GLU A 483 8.54 -14.10 -44.08
CA GLU A 483 7.74 -15.14 -44.77
C GLU A 483 8.04 -16.53 -44.18
N ALA A 484 9.31 -16.69 -43.79
CA ALA A 484 9.67 -18.00 -43.21
C ALA A 484 9.00 -18.19 -41.84
N LEU A 485 8.84 -17.12 -41.08
CA LEU A 485 8.33 -17.28 -39.72
C LEU A 485 6.80 -17.18 -39.69
N TYR A 486 6.23 -16.45 -40.66
CA TYR A 486 4.80 -16.15 -40.43
C TYR A 486 4.00 -16.54 -41.67
N GLY A 487 4.67 -17.08 -42.72
CA GLY A 487 3.92 -17.46 -43.94
C GLY A 487 2.79 -18.45 -43.61
N ILE A 488 1.59 -18.29 -44.22
CA ILE A 488 0.39 -19.11 -43.92
C ILE A 488 0.60 -20.54 -44.45
N GLY A 489 1.41 -20.69 -45.65
CA GLY A 489 1.60 -22.03 -46.23
C GLY A 489 2.95 -22.64 -45.82
N ILE A 490 2.91 -23.97 -45.58
CA ILE A 490 4.14 -24.64 -45.10
C ILE A 490 5.22 -24.62 -46.21
N TRP A 491 4.72 -24.62 -47.49
CA TRP A 491 5.73 -24.65 -48.57
C TRP A 491 6.31 -23.24 -48.80
N ASP A 492 5.47 -22.27 -48.61
CA ASP A 492 5.99 -20.88 -48.69
C ASP A 492 7.00 -20.60 -47.57
N ARG A 493 6.76 -21.22 -46.43
CA ARG A 493 7.69 -20.99 -45.30
C ARG A 493 9.03 -21.68 -45.55
N LEU A 494 8.94 -22.90 -46.09
CA LEU A 494 10.18 -23.66 -46.33
C LEU A 494 11.03 -23.00 -47.42
N ARG A 495 10.27 -22.54 -48.48
CA ARG A 495 11.03 -21.86 -49.56
C ARG A 495 11.71 -20.60 -49.02
N ALA A 496 10.98 -19.85 -48.23
CA ALA A 496 11.54 -18.60 -47.68
C ALA A 496 12.70 -18.91 -46.72
N LEU A 497 12.58 -20.03 -45.99
CA LEU A 497 13.69 -20.41 -45.10
C LEU A 497 14.96 -20.73 -45.90
N VAL A 498 14.76 -21.43 -47.02
CA VAL A 498 15.92 -21.72 -47.88
C VAL A 498 16.56 -20.41 -48.37
N ASN A 499 15.70 -19.43 -48.72
CA ASN A 499 16.24 -18.14 -49.20
C ASN A 499 17.02 -17.42 -48.09
N VAL A 500 16.50 -17.50 -46.81
CA VAL A 500 17.21 -16.88 -45.68
C VAL A 500 18.59 -17.53 -45.52
N LEU A 501 18.65 -18.89 -45.63
CA LEU A 501 19.94 -19.59 -45.43
C LEU A 501 20.92 -19.26 -46.56
N LYS A 502 20.37 -19.12 -47.79
CA LYS A 502 21.24 -18.78 -48.92
C LYS A 502 21.88 -17.39 -48.74
N MET A 503 21.10 -16.45 -48.25
CA MET A 503 21.59 -15.05 -48.12
C MET A 503 22.57 -14.94 -46.94
N LEU A 504 22.40 -15.90 -45.93
CA LEU A 504 23.35 -15.88 -44.79
C LEU A 504 24.69 -16.48 -45.20
N THR A 505 24.73 -17.43 -46.24
CA THR A 505 25.97 -18.14 -46.64
C THR A 505 26.68 -17.39 -47.76
N GLU A 506 25.95 -16.50 -48.57
CA GLU A 506 26.58 -15.81 -49.72
C GLU A 506 27.22 -14.51 -49.27
N GLN A 507 28.38 -14.48 -48.49
CA GLN A 507 29.24 -13.32 -48.15
C GLN A 507 29.62 -12.53 -49.41
N HIS A 508 28.91 -11.51 -49.93
CA HIS A 508 29.45 -10.69 -51.04
C HIS A 508 30.81 -10.09 -50.66
N PRO A 509 32.06 -10.61 -51.11
CA PRO A 509 33.34 -9.90 -51.03
C PRO A 509 33.24 -8.49 -51.64
N GLY A 510 33.02 -7.38 -50.83
CA GLY A 510 33.75 -6.09 -50.97
C GLY A 510 33.59 -5.49 -52.37
N GLY A 511 32.46 -4.91 -52.77
CA GLY A 511 32.27 -3.88 -53.82
C GLY A 511 33.47 -2.94 -53.92
N GLY A 512 34.80 -3.39 -54.27
CA GLY A 512 35.76 -2.72 -55.18
C GLY A 512 35.14 -1.54 -55.92
N GLY A 513 34.82 -0.37 -55.20
CA GLY A 513 34.71 1.02 -55.73
C GLY A 513 35.69 1.27 -56.89
N LYS A 514 35.50 0.73 -58.10
CA LYS A 514 35.93 1.41 -59.34
C LYS A 514 35.54 2.89 -59.34
N ARG A 515 36.35 3.78 -58.63
CA ARG A 515 36.69 5.17 -59.03
C ARG A 515 36.52 5.38 -60.53
N ARG A 516 35.29 5.73 -60.96
CA ARG A 516 35.10 6.34 -62.30
C ARG A 516 35.51 7.83 -62.25
N ASN A 517 36.88 8.15 -62.49
CA ASN A 517 37.40 9.27 -63.30
C ASN A 517 36.54 9.53 -64.54
N ASP A 518 35.61 10.48 -64.38
CA ASP A 518 35.36 11.59 -65.32
C ASP A 518 34.13 12.39 -64.82
#